data_AF-A0A1H0C8E4-F1
#
_entry.id   AF-A0A1H0C8E4-F1
#
_cell.length_a   1.000
_cell.length_b   1.000
_cell.length_c   1.000
_cell.angle_alpha   90.00
_cell.angle_beta   90.00
_cell.angle_gamma   90.00
#
_symmetry.space_group_name_H-M   'P 1'
#
loop_
_entity.id
_entity.type
_entity.pdbx_description
1 polymer ?
#
loop_
_entity_poly.entity_id
_entity_poly.type
_entity_poly.pdbx_seq_one_letter_code
_entity_poly.pdbx_strand_id
1 'polypeptide(L)'
;MDAIIKEIAAIGIVPVIKINDPKDAVPLARALYDGGLPAAEVTFRTACAKEAIERICTELPDMLVGAGTVLTPKQADEAAAAGAKFIVSPGLNPTVVRHCVEKGIPIVPGCVSPSDIERALELNLDTVKFFPAEQAGGIAMIKAMSAPYSGVSFMPTGGISPKNLNDYLSFSKVVACGGSWMVKEELIAEGRFEEITALAREAVMTMLGFELAHVGINPDAGAQADAIAALFAGTFGLEKKQGNSSTFAGTAVEVMHSPGFGAKGHIAFRTNSIERAVRYLKFKGVAFNEGSAKYNAKGALAAIYLQEEFGGFAVHLVQK
;
A
#
# COMPACT_ATOMS: atom_id res chain seq x y z
N MET A 1 3.95 17.09 0.41
CA MET A 1 3.24 15.90 -0.09
C MET A 1 1.78 16.19 -0.44
N ASP A 2 1.54 16.19 -1.75
CA ASP A 2 0.25 16.32 -2.44
C ASP A 2 -0.78 15.25 -2.01
N ALA A 3 -2.08 15.56 -2.11
CA ALA A 3 -3.16 14.67 -1.66
C ALA A 3 -3.24 13.37 -2.48
N ILE A 4 -2.98 13.42 -3.78
CA ILE A 4 -2.96 12.24 -4.65
C ILE A 4 -1.77 11.34 -4.28
N ILE A 5 -0.61 11.93 -3.97
CA ILE A 5 0.56 11.15 -3.52
C ILE A 5 0.29 10.46 -2.17
N LYS A 6 -0.45 11.10 -1.25
CA LYS A 6 -0.89 10.47 0.00
C LYS A 6 -1.79 9.27 -0.25
N GLU A 7 -2.73 9.38 -1.19
CA GLU A 7 -3.61 8.25 -1.54
C GLU A 7 -2.80 7.11 -2.20
N ILE A 8 -1.87 7.43 -3.12
CA ILE A 8 -0.96 6.44 -3.71
C ILE A 8 -0.17 5.72 -2.60
N ALA A 9 0.35 6.45 -1.62
CA ALA A 9 1.11 5.88 -0.51
C ALA A 9 0.26 4.93 0.36
N ALA A 10 -1.00 5.29 0.59
CA ALA A 10 -1.97 4.49 1.34
C ALA A 10 -2.41 3.22 0.59
N ILE A 11 -2.42 3.24 -0.75
CA ILE A 11 -2.65 2.07 -1.60
C ILE A 11 -1.42 1.16 -1.65
N GLY A 12 -0.22 1.73 -1.78
CA GLY A 12 1.07 1.03 -1.73
C GLY A 12 1.51 0.32 -3.02
N ILE A 13 0.59 -0.04 -3.92
CA ILE A 13 0.92 -0.63 -5.24
C ILE A 13 0.15 0.11 -6.34
N VAL A 14 0.85 0.49 -7.41
CA VAL A 14 0.26 1.08 -8.61
C VAL A 14 0.45 0.13 -9.81
N PRO A 15 -0.61 -0.57 -10.26
CA PRO A 15 -0.58 -1.35 -11.49
C PRO A 15 -0.24 -0.47 -12.71
N VAL A 16 0.82 -0.80 -13.43
CA VAL A 16 1.25 -0.11 -14.66
C VAL A 16 0.70 -0.87 -15.86
N ILE A 17 -0.29 -0.30 -16.53
CA ILE A 17 -1.06 -0.97 -17.58
C ILE A 17 -0.76 -0.43 -18.98
N LYS A 18 -0.65 -1.36 -19.93
CA LYS A 18 -0.63 -1.10 -21.36
C LYS A 18 -1.91 -1.69 -21.93
N ILE A 19 -2.78 -0.84 -22.47
CA ILE A 19 -4.04 -1.25 -23.09
C ILE A 19 -3.88 -1.12 -24.59
N ASN A 20 -4.17 -2.18 -25.34
CA ASN A 20 -4.10 -2.18 -26.81
C ASN A 20 -5.47 -1.93 -27.46
N ASP A 21 -6.55 -2.31 -26.77
CA ASP A 21 -7.93 -2.15 -27.22
C ASP A 21 -8.74 -1.43 -26.12
N PRO A 22 -9.38 -0.28 -26.40
CA PRO A 22 -10.18 0.44 -25.41
C PRO A 22 -11.22 -0.44 -24.70
N LYS A 23 -11.76 -1.47 -25.37
CA LYS A 23 -12.80 -2.35 -24.80
C LYS A 23 -12.34 -3.06 -23.51
N ASP A 24 -11.04 -3.28 -23.36
CA ASP A 24 -10.47 -4.00 -22.23
C ASP A 24 -10.24 -3.07 -21.02
N ALA A 25 -10.32 -1.75 -21.21
CA ALA A 25 -9.96 -0.76 -20.20
C ALA A 25 -10.80 -0.88 -18.91
N VAL A 26 -12.13 -0.89 -19.04
CA VAL A 26 -13.03 -0.95 -17.89
C VAL A 26 -13.05 -2.33 -17.23
N PRO A 27 -13.12 -3.46 -17.97
CA PRO A 27 -12.99 -4.79 -17.37
C PRO A 27 -11.68 -4.99 -16.61
N LEU A 28 -10.55 -4.53 -17.16
CA LEU A 28 -9.25 -4.58 -16.50
C LEU A 28 -9.23 -3.75 -15.21
N ALA A 29 -9.73 -2.52 -15.28
CA ALA A 29 -9.83 -1.61 -14.15
C ALA A 29 -10.71 -2.18 -13.03
N ARG A 30 -11.85 -2.80 -13.39
CA ARG A 30 -12.74 -3.48 -12.45
C ARG A 30 -12.04 -4.65 -11.76
N ALA A 31 -11.31 -5.47 -12.51
CA ALA A 31 -10.56 -6.60 -11.95
C ALA A 31 -9.52 -6.15 -10.90
N LEU A 32 -8.82 -5.05 -11.16
CA LEU A 32 -7.88 -4.46 -10.20
C LEU A 32 -8.60 -3.95 -8.96
N TYR A 33 -9.71 -3.23 -9.14
CA TYR A 33 -10.54 -2.71 -8.05
C TYR A 33 -11.05 -3.84 -7.15
N ASP A 34 -11.63 -4.88 -7.73
CA ASP A 34 -12.18 -6.05 -7.02
C ASP A 34 -11.09 -6.91 -6.36
N GLY A 35 -9.87 -6.85 -6.92
CA GLY A 35 -8.66 -7.41 -6.34
C GLY A 35 -8.14 -6.64 -5.12
N GLY A 36 -8.63 -5.42 -4.88
CA GLY A 36 -8.19 -4.57 -3.76
C GLY A 36 -7.18 -3.48 -4.14
N LEU A 37 -6.93 -3.27 -5.43
CA LEU A 37 -6.05 -2.23 -5.96
C LEU A 37 -6.86 -1.18 -6.75
N PRO A 38 -7.49 -0.21 -6.07
CA PRO A 38 -8.26 0.85 -6.72
C PRO A 38 -7.35 1.96 -7.28
N ALA A 39 -6.29 1.58 -8.01
CA ALA A 39 -5.40 2.49 -8.71
C ALA A 39 -4.91 1.86 -10.03
N ALA A 40 -4.60 2.71 -11.02
CA ALA A 40 -3.92 2.29 -12.25
C ALA A 40 -3.11 3.44 -12.87
N GLU A 41 -1.91 3.12 -13.38
CA GLU A 41 -1.11 3.97 -14.27
C GLU A 41 -1.31 3.49 -15.72
N VAL A 42 -2.17 4.15 -16.50
CA VAL A 42 -2.39 3.84 -17.93
C VAL A 42 -1.28 4.46 -18.76
N THR A 43 -0.47 3.63 -19.42
CA THR A 43 0.69 4.13 -20.18
C THR A 43 0.29 4.68 -21.56
N PHE A 44 0.80 5.88 -21.90
CA PHE A 44 0.69 6.54 -23.21
C PHE A 44 1.55 5.88 -24.31
N ARG A 45 1.71 4.56 -24.23
CA ARG A 45 2.45 3.75 -25.21
C ARG A 45 1.55 3.25 -26.35
N THR A 46 0.26 3.49 -26.27
CA THR A 46 -0.72 3.10 -27.28
C THR A 46 -1.62 4.29 -27.63
N ALA A 47 -2.16 4.29 -28.86
CA ALA A 47 -3.02 5.37 -29.33
C ALA A 47 -4.34 5.47 -28.54
N CYS A 48 -4.79 4.37 -27.92
CA CYS A 48 -6.02 4.32 -27.15
C CYS A 48 -5.91 4.77 -25.68
N ALA A 49 -4.71 5.16 -25.21
CA ALA A 49 -4.50 5.48 -23.79
C ALA A 49 -5.47 6.55 -23.25
N LYS A 50 -5.73 7.60 -24.04
CA LYS A 50 -6.68 8.66 -23.69
C LYS A 50 -8.10 8.11 -23.52
N GLU A 51 -8.59 7.38 -24.50
CA GLU A 51 -9.94 6.78 -24.48
C GLU A 51 -10.09 5.78 -23.33
N ALA A 52 -9.07 4.97 -23.08
CA ALA A 52 -9.05 4.03 -21.97
C ALA A 52 -9.17 4.75 -20.62
N ILE A 53 -8.42 5.84 -20.39
CA ILE A 53 -8.52 6.66 -19.17
C ILE A 53 -9.93 7.24 -19.04
N GLU A 54 -10.46 7.84 -20.11
CA GLU A 54 -11.78 8.47 -20.10
C GLU A 54 -12.89 7.48 -19.73
N ARG A 55 -12.86 6.28 -20.29
CA ARG A 55 -13.81 5.21 -19.97
C ARG A 55 -13.70 4.74 -18.52
N ILE A 56 -12.47 4.50 -18.03
CA ILE A 56 -12.28 4.07 -16.64
C ILE A 56 -12.76 5.17 -15.69
N CYS A 57 -12.35 6.42 -15.88
CA CYS A 57 -12.76 7.52 -14.99
C CYS A 57 -14.28 7.73 -14.99
N THR A 58 -14.96 7.45 -16.11
CA THR A 58 -16.42 7.58 -16.23
C THR A 58 -17.17 6.43 -15.56
N GLU A 59 -16.76 5.19 -15.82
CA GLU A 59 -17.47 3.98 -15.36
C GLU A 59 -17.01 3.51 -13.96
N LEU A 60 -15.87 4.02 -13.48
CA LEU A 60 -15.19 3.66 -12.24
C LEU A 60 -14.66 4.92 -11.52
N PRO A 61 -15.53 5.84 -11.08
CA PRO A 61 -15.12 7.13 -10.52
C PRO A 61 -14.30 7.02 -9.22
N ASP A 62 -14.45 5.91 -8.48
CA ASP A 62 -13.70 5.63 -7.25
C ASP A 62 -12.30 5.06 -7.50
N MET A 63 -11.93 4.80 -8.75
CA MET A 63 -10.60 4.32 -9.09
C MET A 63 -9.63 5.49 -9.29
N LEU A 64 -8.47 5.42 -8.63
CA LEU A 64 -7.41 6.40 -8.81
C LEU A 64 -6.63 6.12 -10.12
N VAL A 65 -7.00 6.82 -11.19
CA VAL A 65 -6.35 6.67 -12.50
C VAL A 65 -5.30 7.74 -12.72
N GLY A 66 -4.10 7.34 -13.13
CA GLY A 66 -3.04 8.21 -13.63
C GLY A 66 -2.58 7.83 -15.02
N ALA A 67 -1.83 8.72 -15.65
CA ALA A 67 -1.25 8.51 -16.97
C ALA A 67 0.26 8.32 -16.88
N GLY A 68 0.73 7.17 -17.34
CA GLY A 68 2.16 6.82 -17.40
C GLY A 68 2.77 7.06 -18.76
N THR A 69 4.10 7.06 -18.84
CA THR A 69 4.84 7.27 -20.10
C THR A 69 4.47 8.57 -20.82
N VAL A 70 4.17 9.63 -20.06
CA VAL A 70 3.92 10.96 -20.63
C VAL A 70 5.24 11.62 -20.95
N LEU A 71 5.43 12.01 -22.22
CA LEU A 71 6.69 12.54 -22.76
C LEU A 71 6.56 13.99 -23.26
N THR A 72 5.33 14.51 -23.38
CA THR A 72 5.07 15.85 -23.91
C THR A 72 4.00 16.59 -23.09
N PRO A 73 4.02 17.93 -23.06
CA PRO A 73 2.95 18.74 -22.45
C PRO A 73 1.55 18.42 -23.01
N LYS A 74 1.45 18.17 -24.31
CA LYS A 74 0.20 17.81 -24.99
C LYS A 74 -0.40 16.51 -24.42
N GLN A 75 0.41 15.49 -24.19
CA GLN A 75 -0.05 14.23 -23.59
C GLN A 75 -0.51 14.42 -22.14
N ALA A 76 0.16 15.30 -21.37
CA ALA A 76 -0.29 15.63 -20.01
C ALA A 76 -1.67 16.30 -20.03
N ASP A 77 -1.89 17.23 -20.96
CA ASP A 77 -3.19 17.88 -21.16
C ASP A 77 -4.28 16.89 -21.58
N GLU A 78 -3.98 16.01 -22.54
CA GLU A 78 -4.90 14.97 -23.00
C GLU A 78 -5.27 14.00 -21.88
N ALA A 79 -4.30 13.58 -21.06
CA ALA A 79 -4.51 12.71 -19.91
C ALA A 79 -5.41 13.38 -18.85
N ALA A 80 -5.09 14.62 -18.48
CA ALA A 80 -5.86 15.36 -17.48
C ALA A 80 -7.29 15.62 -17.96
N ALA A 81 -7.47 15.97 -19.24
CA ALA A 81 -8.78 16.13 -19.85
C ALA A 81 -9.60 14.83 -19.88
N ALA A 82 -8.95 13.67 -20.01
CA ALA A 82 -9.59 12.36 -19.88
C ALA A 82 -9.91 11.97 -18.43
N GLY A 83 -9.50 12.77 -17.44
CA GLY A 83 -9.81 12.56 -16.03
C GLY A 83 -8.69 11.94 -15.20
N ALA A 84 -7.50 11.72 -15.77
CA ALA A 84 -6.34 11.27 -15.00
C ALA A 84 -6.02 12.24 -13.85
N LYS A 85 -5.77 11.70 -12.66
CA LYS A 85 -5.51 12.46 -11.42
C LYS A 85 -4.04 12.74 -11.18
N PHE A 86 -3.15 12.00 -11.84
CA PHE A 86 -1.71 12.22 -11.76
C PHE A 86 -1.01 11.77 -13.05
N ILE A 87 0.18 12.31 -13.27
CA ILE A 87 1.05 12.04 -14.41
C ILE A 87 2.33 11.36 -13.94
N VAL A 88 2.81 10.39 -14.72
CA VAL A 88 4.08 9.71 -14.51
C VAL A 88 4.88 9.71 -15.82
N SER A 89 6.13 10.14 -15.74
CA SER A 89 7.08 10.08 -16.87
C SER A 89 8.23 9.12 -16.53
N PRO A 90 8.82 8.44 -17.53
CA PRO A 90 9.91 7.48 -17.29
C PRO A 90 11.22 8.17 -16.91
N GLY A 91 11.37 9.46 -17.24
CA GLY A 91 12.49 10.31 -16.86
C GLY A 91 12.01 11.73 -16.56
N LEU A 92 12.91 12.59 -16.10
CA LEU A 92 12.62 13.98 -15.79
C LEU A 92 12.91 14.88 -17.00
N ASN A 93 11.85 15.28 -17.70
CA ASN A 93 11.91 16.34 -18.71
C ASN A 93 11.38 17.65 -18.09
N PRO A 94 12.22 18.67 -17.86
CA PRO A 94 11.80 19.92 -17.22
C PRO A 94 10.65 20.64 -17.95
N THR A 95 10.52 20.48 -19.26
CA THR A 95 9.42 21.07 -20.05
C THR A 95 8.08 20.46 -19.68
N VAL A 96 8.02 19.13 -19.52
CA VAL A 96 6.78 18.44 -19.12
C VAL A 96 6.46 18.73 -17.65
N VAL A 97 7.48 18.69 -16.79
CA VAL A 97 7.32 18.93 -15.35
C VAL A 97 6.80 20.34 -15.08
N ARG A 98 7.46 21.38 -15.62
CA ARG A 98 7.00 22.77 -15.43
C ARG A 98 5.56 22.96 -15.90
N HIS A 99 5.23 22.44 -17.08
CA HIS A 99 3.87 22.52 -17.60
C HIS A 99 2.82 21.88 -16.66
N CYS A 100 3.13 20.70 -16.09
CA CYS A 100 2.23 20.06 -15.13
C CYS A 100 2.11 20.89 -13.83
N VAL A 101 3.23 21.36 -13.29
CA VAL A 101 3.26 22.18 -12.06
C VAL A 101 2.51 23.50 -12.24
N GLU A 102 2.72 24.22 -13.35
CA GLU A 102 2.03 25.48 -13.67
C GLU A 102 0.51 25.30 -13.80
N LYS A 103 0.07 24.12 -14.28
CA LYS A 103 -1.35 23.77 -14.39
C LYS A 103 -1.93 23.13 -13.13
N GLY A 104 -1.14 22.90 -12.09
CA GLY A 104 -1.58 22.20 -10.88
C GLY A 104 -1.91 20.73 -11.11
N ILE A 105 -1.31 20.10 -12.11
CA ILE A 105 -1.45 18.67 -12.40
C ILE A 105 -0.36 17.90 -11.63
N PRO A 106 -0.70 17.01 -10.68
CA PRO A 106 0.28 16.22 -9.95
C PRO A 106 1.14 15.38 -10.90
N ILE A 107 2.47 15.45 -10.75
CA ILE A 107 3.42 14.70 -11.57
C ILE A 107 4.48 14.01 -10.71
N VAL A 108 4.79 12.75 -11.05
CA VAL A 108 5.86 11.95 -10.45
C VAL A 108 6.86 11.56 -11.56
N PRO A 109 7.89 12.38 -11.82
CA PRO A 109 8.83 12.13 -12.90
C PRO A 109 9.87 11.08 -12.52
N GLY A 110 10.39 10.35 -13.51
CA GLY A 110 11.45 9.38 -13.34
C GLY A 110 12.82 10.02 -13.04
N CYS A 111 13.48 9.54 -12.00
CA CYS A 111 14.83 9.89 -11.59
C CYS A 111 15.62 8.60 -11.34
N VAL A 112 16.90 8.58 -11.70
CA VAL A 112 17.78 7.42 -11.45
C VAL A 112 19.09 7.81 -10.77
N SER A 113 19.39 9.11 -10.69
CA SER A 113 20.63 9.64 -10.13
C SER A 113 20.42 10.82 -9.17
N PRO A 114 21.42 11.16 -8.33
CA PRO A 114 21.42 12.38 -7.51
C PRO A 114 21.16 13.66 -8.32
N SER A 115 21.75 13.77 -9.52
CA SER A 115 21.53 14.94 -10.39
C SER A 115 20.08 15.07 -10.86
N ASP A 116 19.37 13.95 -11.07
CA ASP A 116 17.94 14.00 -11.39
C ASP A 116 17.11 14.44 -10.18
N ILE A 117 17.49 14.00 -8.97
CA ILE A 117 16.83 14.39 -7.72
C ILE A 117 16.98 15.90 -7.48
N GLU A 118 18.19 16.46 -7.66
CA GLU A 118 18.41 17.90 -7.52
C GLU A 118 17.57 18.72 -8.50
N ARG A 119 17.43 18.24 -9.75
CA ARG A 119 16.55 18.86 -10.75
C ARG A 119 15.07 18.76 -10.36
N ALA A 120 14.64 17.65 -9.74
CA ALA A 120 13.28 17.51 -9.24
C ALA A 120 13.00 18.51 -8.10
N LEU A 121 13.95 18.66 -7.17
CA LEU A 121 13.88 19.60 -6.05
C LEU A 121 13.84 21.06 -6.54
N GLU A 122 14.65 21.43 -7.54
CA GLU A 122 14.60 22.76 -8.17
C GLU A 122 13.22 23.07 -8.76
N LEU A 123 12.52 22.03 -9.24
CA LEU A 123 11.16 22.12 -9.77
C LEU A 123 10.07 21.96 -8.68
N ASN A 124 10.46 22.05 -7.40
CA ASN A 124 9.60 21.92 -6.22
C ASN A 124 8.88 20.57 -6.08
N LEU A 125 9.50 19.48 -6.57
CA LEU A 125 8.98 18.13 -6.41
C LEU A 125 9.69 17.40 -5.26
N ASP A 126 8.91 16.86 -4.33
CA ASP A 126 9.39 16.07 -3.19
C ASP A 126 9.23 14.54 -3.41
N THR A 127 8.60 14.13 -4.51
CA THR A 127 8.31 12.72 -4.82
C THR A 127 8.68 12.41 -6.27
N VAL A 128 9.50 11.38 -6.47
CA VAL A 128 10.00 10.97 -7.79
C VAL A 128 9.77 9.49 -8.04
N LYS A 129 9.63 9.11 -9.30
CA LYS A 129 9.65 7.71 -9.72
C LYS A 129 11.10 7.25 -9.79
N PHE A 130 11.43 6.11 -9.19
CA PHE A 130 12.76 5.52 -9.36
C PHE A 130 12.69 4.44 -10.44
N PHE A 131 13.25 4.71 -11.62
CA PHE A 131 13.10 3.85 -12.78
C PHE A 131 14.36 3.83 -13.66
N PRO A 132 14.79 2.65 -14.17
CA PRO A 132 14.29 1.30 -13.86
C PRO A 132 14.88 0.75 -12.53
N ALA A 133 14.03 0.45 -11.55
CA ALA A 133 14.45 0.28 -10.16
C ALA A 133 15.49 -0.81 -9.93
N GLU A 134 15.23 -2.06 -10.34
CA GLU A 134 16.18 -3.16 -10.10
C GLU A 134 17.50 -2.95 -10.84
N GLN A 135 17.44 -2.56 -12.12
CA GLN A 135 18.62 -2.34 -12.96
C GLN A 135 19.47 -1.15 -12.49
N ALA A 136 18.87 -0.18 -11.79
CA ALA A 136 19.56 0.98 -11.24
C ALA A 136 20.18 0.75 -9.85
N GLY A 137 20.25 -0.49 -9.37
CA GLY A 137 20.82 -0.83 -8.05
C GLY A 137 19.80 -0.99 -6.93
N GLY A 138 18.51 -1.00 -7.28
CA GLY A 138 17.41 -1.41 -6.41
C GLY A 138 17.25 -0.58 -5.13
N ILE A 139 16.75 -1.23 -4.08
CA ILE A 139 16.51 -0.58 -2.78
C ILE A 139 17.80 -0.03 -2.15
N ALA A 140 18.95 -0.64 -2.42
CA ALA A 140 20.25 -0.15 -1.93
C ALA A 140 20.58 1.24 -2.48
N MET A 141 20.34 1.45 -3.79
CA MET A 141 20.52 2.76 -4.42
C MET A 141 19.56 3.80 -3.82
N ILE A 142 18.27 3.46 -3.64
CA ILE A 142 17.29 4.36 -3.01
C ILE A 142 17.74 4.78 -1.60
N LYS A 143 18.19 3.82 -0.77
CA LYS A 143 18.69 4.09 0.58
C LYS A 143 19.91 5.02 0.56
N ALA A 144 20.86 4.79 -0.35
CA ALA A 144 22.04 5.62 -0.50
C ALA A 144 21.68 7.06 -0.93
N MET A 145 20.79 7.23 -1.90
CA MET A 145 20.32 8.55 -2.34
C MET A 145 19.47 9.26 -1.28
N SER A 146 18.68 8.52 -0.50
CA SER A 146 17.81 9.11 0.53
C SER A 146 18.58 9.73 1.70
N ALA A 147 19.86 9.37 1.89
CA ALA A 147 20.69 9.89 2.98
C ALA A 147 20.95 11.41 2.87
N PRO A 148 21.45 11.95 1.74
CA PRO A 148 21.56 13.40 1.54
C PRO A 148 20.21 14.07 1.25
N TYR A 149 19.26 13.37 0.60
CA TYR A 149 17.97 13.93 0.18
C TYR A 149 16.81 13.49 1.10
N SER A 150 16.93 13.80 2.39
CA SER A 150 15.99 13.30 3.41
C SER A 150 14.53 13.76 3.21
N GLY A 151 14.28 14.81 2.44
CA GLY A 151 12.93 15.27 2.09
C GLY A 151 12.28 14.52 0.92
N VAL A 152 13.02 13.68 0.19
CA VAL A 152 12.55 13.07 -1.05
C VAL A 152 11.95 11.69 -0.80
N SER A 153 10.83 11.42 -1.47
CA SER A 153 10.18 10.11 -1.51
C SER A 153 10.24 9.50 -2.91
N PHE A 154 10.16 8.17 -2.98
CA PHE A 154 10.39 7.39 -4.17
C PHE A 154 9.21 6.47 -4.47
N MET A 155 8.86 6.38 -5.76
CA MET A 155 7.94 5.39 -6.31
C MET A 155 8.72 4.46 -7.25
N PRO A 156 9.41 3.42 -6.74
CA PRO A 156 10.18 2.49 -7.57
C PRO A 156 9.29 1.75 -8.57
N THR A 157 9.79 1.59 -9.79
CA THR A 157 9.13 0.82 -10.86
C THR A 157 10.20 0.17 -11.73
N GLY A 158 9.93 -1.04 -12.23
CA GLY A 158 10.84 -1.80 -13.08
C GLY A 158 11.57 -2.88 -12.29
N GLY A 159 11.22 -4.14 -12.57
CA GLY A 159 11.75 -5.31 -11.86
C GLY A 159 11.10 -5.60 -10.50
N ILE A 160 10.10 -4.83 -10.08
CA ILE A 160 9.32 -5.14 -8.88
C ILE A 160 8.44 -6.37 -9.13
N SER A 161 8.38 -7.25 -8.14
CA SER A 161 7.62 -8.50 -8.12
C SER A 161 7.19 -8.84 -6.68
N PRO A 162 6.35 -9.87 -6.46
CA PRO A 162 6.02 -10.31 -5.11
C PRO A 162 7.24 -10.66 -4.24
N LYS A 163 8.37 -11.03 -4.85
CA LYS A 163 9.58 -11.46 -4.15
C LYS A 163 10.33 -10.32 -3.44
N ASN A 164 10.32 -9.11 -4.01
CA ASN A 164 11.06 -7.95 -3.50
C ASN A 164 10.16 -6.79 -3.07
N LEU A 165 8.83 -6.89 -3.29
CA LEU A 165 7.87 -5.82 -3.00
C LEU A 165 8.03 -5.24 -1.59
N ASN A 166 8.10 -6.09 -0.56
CA ASN A 166 8.20 -5.64 0.83
C ASN A 166 9.58 -5.13 1.22
N ASP A 167 10.64 -5.51 0.49
CA ASP A 167 11.99 -4.93 0.68
C ASP A 167 11.97 -3.44 0.36
N TYR A 168 11.19 -3.04 -0.65
CA TYR A 168 10.95 -1.64 -0.97
C TYR A 168 9.95 -0.99 -0.01
N LEU A 169 8.76 -1.57 0.16
CA LEU A 169 7.66 -0.96 0.91
C LEU A 169 7.92 -0.82 2.41
N SER A 170 8.90 -1.57 2.96
CA SER A 170 9.36 -1.42 4.34
C SER A 170 10.24 -0.18 4.56
N PHE A 171 10.77 0.43 3.49
CA PHE A 171 11.56 1.64 3.62
C PHE A 171 10.67 2.89 3.59
N SER A 172 10.70 3.68 4.66
CA SER A 172 9.81 4.86 4.85
C SER A 172 9.86 5.94 3.76
N LYS A 173 10.90 5.95 2.90
CA LYS A 173 10.99 6.86 1.74
C LYS A 173 10.33 6.30 0.49
N VAL A 174 9.83 5.07 0.52
CA VAL A 174 9.08 4.47 -0.58
C VAL A 174 7.59 4.65 -0.34
N VAL A 175 6.93 5.46 -1.18
CA VAL A 175 5.49 5.72 -1.06
C VAL A 175 4.67 4.53 -1.55
N ALA A 176 5.00 4.04 -2.74
CA ALA A 176 4.33 2.91 -3.39
C ALA A 176 5.28 2.27 -4.41
N CYS A 177 4.99 1.04 -4.83
CA CYS A 177 5.70 0.40 -5.93
C CYS A 177 4.82 0.35 -7.19
N GLY A 178 5.39 0.72 -8.33
CA GLY A 178 4.79 0.48 -9.64
C GLY A 178 5.14 -0.90 -10.17
N GLY A 179 4.18 -1.61 -10.76
CA GLY A 179 4.42 -2.95 -11.29
C GLY A 179 3.37 -3.45 -12.26
N SER A 180 3.73 -4.45 -13.07
CA SER A 180 2.86 -5.02 -14.11
C SER A 180 2.64 -6.54 -13.97
N TRP A 181 3.14 -7.17 -12.90
CA TRP A 181 3.11 -8.64 -12.76
C TRP A 181 1.68 -9.21 -12.62
N MET A 182 0.73 -8.39 -12.17
CA MET A 182 -0.69 -8.72 -12.03
C MET A 182 -1.52 -8.40 -13.28
N VAL A 183 -0.96 -7.69 -14.26
CA VAL A 183 -1.64 -7.17 -15.47
C VAL A 183 -0.87 -7.56 -16.73
N LYS A 184 -0.57 -8.85 -16.85
CA LYS A 184 0.16 -9.40 -18.01
C LYS A 184 -0.63 -9.19 -19.29
N GLU A 185 0.07 -8.86 -20.39
CA GLU A 185 -0.54 -8.53 -21.68
C GLU A 185 -1.38 -9.69 -22.22
N GLU A 186 -0.94 -10.93 -22.00
CA GLU A 186 -1.64 -12.14 -22.41
C GLU A 186 -2.99 -12.30 -21.68
N LEU A 187 -3.03 -12.03 -20.37
CA LEU A 187 -4.27 -12.13 -19.59
C LEU A 187 -5.31 -11.10 -20.02
N ILE A 188 -4.86 -9.89 -20.38
CA ILE A 188 -5.74 -8.83 -20.87
C ILE A 188 -6.30 -9.22 -22.24
N ALA A 189 -5.44 -9.65 -23.17
CA ALA A 189 -5.84 -10.01 -24.53
C ALA A 189 -6.79 -11.22 -24.57
N GLU A 190 -6.63 -12.17 -23.65
CA GLU A 190 -7.50 -13.35 -23.51
C GLU A 190 -8.76 -13.08 -22.68
N GLY A 191 -8.95 -11.87 -22.13
CA GLY A 191 -10.09 -11.53 -21.28
C GLY A 191 -10.11 -12.25 -19.92
N ARG A 192 -8.96 -12.69 -19.42
CA ARG A 192 -8.80 -13.45 -18.15
C ARG A 192 -8.81 -12.53 -16.92
N PHE A 193 -9.86 -11.71 -16.81
CA PHE A 193 -9.99 -10.68 -15.77
C PHE A 193 -10.18 -11.26 -14.36
N GLU A 194 -10.76 -12.45 -14.22
CA GLU A 194 -10.84 -13.15 -12.92
C GLU A 194 -9.45 -13.51 -12.38
N GLU A 195 -8.52 -13.90 -13.25
CA GLU A 195 -7.15 -14.20 -12.85
C GLU A 195 -6.38 -12.93 -12.48
N ILE A 196 -6.61 -11.82 -13.21
CA ILE A 196 -6.06 -10.51 -12.83
C ILE A 196 -6.58 -10.10 -11.44
N THR A 197 -7.86 -10.35 -11.15
CA THR A 197 -8.45 -10.10 -9.83
C THR A 197 -7.74 -10.91 -8.74
N ALA A 198 -7.46 -12.19 -9.01
CA ALA A 198 -6.74 -13.06 -8.09
C ALA A 198 -5.29 -12.59 -7.86
N LEU A 199 -4.57 -12.23 -8.92
CA LEU A 199 -3.19 -11.73 -8.85
C LEU A 199 -3.09 -10.38 -8.13
N ALA A 200 -4.05 -9.49 -8.36
CA ALA A 200 -4.14 -8.22 -7.64
C ALA A 200 -4.38 -8.46 -6.13
N ARG A 201 -5.27 -9.39 -5.78
CA ARG A 201 -5.51 -9.78 -4.39
C ARG A 201 -4.28 -10.40 -3.75
N GLU A 202 -3.58 -11.29 -4.46
CA GLU A 202 -2.32 -11.87 -4.00
C GLU A 202 -1.30 -10.77 -3.71
N ALA A 203 -1.13 -9.80 -4.62
CA ALA A 203 -0.21 -8.67 -4.44
C ALA A 203 -0.55 -7.85 -3.17
N VAL A 204 -1.84 -7.59 -2.91
CA VAL A 204 -2.30 -6.91 -1.69
C VAL A 204 -2.00 -7.76 -0.45
N MET A 205 -2.29 -9.06 -0.48
CA MET A 205 -2.01 -9.95 0.65
C MET A 205 -0.51 -10.07 0.94
N THR A 206 0.34 -10.13 -0.09
CA THR A 206 1.79 -10.07 0.06
C THR A 206 2.23 -8.76 0.70
N MET A 207 1.72 -7.62 0.21
CA MET A 207 2.04 -6.30 0.78
C MET A 207 1.64 -6.18 2.25
N LEU A 208 0.42 -6.58 2.60
CA LEU A 208 -0.10 -6.43 3.97
C LEU A 208 0.50 -7.48 4.92
N GLY A 209 0.71 -8.70 4.44
CA GLY A 209 1.37 -9.76 5.20
C GLY A 209 0.65 -10.11 6.50
N PHE A 210 -0.69 -10.14 6.50
CA PHE A 210 -1.48 -10.45 7.70
C PHE A 210 -1.08 -11.79 8.32
N GLU A 211 -0.83 -11.78 9.63
CA GLU A 211 -0.38 -12.95 10.38
C GLU A 211 -0.98 -12.92 11.79
N LEU A 212 -1.45 -14.07 12.29
CA LEU A 212 -1.90 -14.16 13.67
C LEU A 212 -0.72 -13.89 14.61
N ALA A 213 -0.83 -12.85 15.43
CA ALA A 213 0.19 -12.44 16.38
C ALA A 213 0.02 -13.17 17.72
N HIS A 214 -1.16 -13.00 18.32
CA HIS A 214 -1.50 -13.62 19.61
C HIS A 214 -3.01 -13.64 19.83
N VAL A 215 -3.44 -14.46 20.78
CA VAL A 215 -4.81 -14.52 21.31
C VAL A 215 -4.77 -14.07 22.76
N GLY A 216 -5.49 -13.00 23.04
CA GLY A 216 -5.78 -12.49 24.36
C GLY A 216 -6.96 -13.20 25.00
N ILE A 217 -6.80 -13.62 26.25
CA ILE A 217 -7.84 -14.22 27.08
C ILE A 217 -8.20 -13.20 28.17
N ASN A 218 -9.47 -12.83 28.24
CA ASN A 218 -10.03 -12.15 29.40
C ASN A 218 -10.45 -13.22 30.41
N PRO A 219 -9.77 -13.35 31.56
CA PRO A 219 -10.13 -14.36 32.56
C PRO A 219 -11.46 -14.04 33.24
N ASP A 220 -12.18 -15.08 33.64
CA ASP A 220 -13.37 -14.94 34.48
C ASP A 220 -13.06 -14.23 35.80
N ALA A 221 -14.08 -13.59 36.38
CA ALA A 221 -13.93 -12.87 37.65
C ALA A 221 -13.36 -13.78 38.76
N GLY A 222 -12.22 -13.39 39.32
CA GLY A 222 -11.53 -14.14 40.38
C GLY A 222 -10.52 -15.18 39.90
N ALA A 223 -10.44 -15.47 38.59
CA ALA A 223 -9.38 -16.30 38.05
C ALA A 223 -8.05 -15.53 37.99
N GLN A 224 -6.96 -16.18 38.39
CA GLN A 224 -5.63 -15.57 38.37
C GLN A 224 -5.01 -15.73 36.99
N ALA A 225 -4.77 -14.61 36.29
CA ALA A 225 -4.14 -14.59 34.97
C ALA A 225 -2.82 -15.37 34.94
N ASP A 226 -2.02 -15.25 36.00
CA ASP A 226 -0.75 -15.97 36.14
C ASP A 226 -0.93 -17.50 36.16
N ALA A 227 -1.98 -18.00 36.82
CA ALA A 227 -2.27 -19.43 36.90
C ALA A 227 -2.69 -20.00 35.54
N ILE A 228 -3.52 -19.27 34.79
CA ILE A 228 -3.93 -19.66 33.43
C ILE A 228 -2.72 -19.67 32.50
N ALA A 229 -1.92 -18.60 32.52
CA ALA A 229 -0.71 -18.53 31.70
C ALA A 229 0.30 -19.62 32.07
N ALA A 230 0.48 -19.92 33.37
CA ALA A 230 1.33 -21.00 33.85
C ALA A 230 0.84 -22.38 33.39
N LEU A 231 -0.48 -22.61 33.38
CA LEU A 231 -1.07 -23.85 32.88
C LEU A 231 -0.77 -24.04 31.39
N PHE A 232 -0.99 -23.01 30.56
CA PHE A 232 -0.63 -23.05 29.14
C PHE A 232 0.86 -23.28 28.94
N ALA A 233 1.70 -22.52 29.63
CA ALA A 233 3.15 -22.60 29.55
C ALA A 233 3.65 -24.01 29.92
N GLY A 234 3.18 -24.57 31.03
CA GLY A 234 3.54 -25.92 31.47
C GLY A 234 3.03 -27.02 30.54
N THR A 235 1.81 -26.88 30.01
CA THR A 235 1.19 -27.89 29.13
C THR A 235 1.92 -28.02 27.80
N PHE A 236 2.35 -26.89 27.21
CA PHE A 236 2.95 -26.86 25.87
C PHE A 236 4.47 -26.60 25.88
N GLY A 237 5.09 -26.53 27.06
CA GLY A 237 6.53 -26.26 27.20
C GLY A 237 6.95 -24.86 26.75
N LEU A 238 6.10 -23.86 26.97
CA LEU A 238 6.37 -22.46 26.58
C LEU A 238 6.99 -21.68 27.75
N GLU A 239 7.71 -20.60 27.43
CA GLU A 239 8.18 -19.66 28.44
C GLU A 239 7.02 -18.79 28.97
N LYS A 240 6.90 -18.66 30.29
CA LYS A 240 5.96 -17.70 30.90
C LYS A 240 6.64 -16.34 31.07
N LYS A 241 6.01 -15.27 30.60
CA LYS A 241 6.50 -13.90 30.75
C LYS A 241 5.46 -13.00 31.39
N GLN A 242 5.72 -12.55 32.61
CA GLN A 242 4.84 -11.63 33.33
C GLN A 242 5.09 -10.19 32.88
N GLY A 243 4.01 -9.48 32.52
CA GLY A 243 4.01 -8.06 32.21
C GLY A 243 3.19 -7.25 33.21
N ASN A 244 2.98 -5.97 32.92
CA ASN A 244 2.21 -5.08 33.81
C ASN A 244 0.70 -5.30 33.67
N SER A 245 0.20 -5.40 32.43
CA SER A 245 -1.23 -5.51 32.10
C SER A 245 -1.70 -6.92 31.78
N SER A 246 -0.77 -7.83 31.53
CA SER A 246 -1.03 -9.19 31.09
C SER A 246 0.17 -10.10 31.38
N THR A 247 -0.07 -11.41 31.37
CA THR A 247 0.94 -12.45 31.46
C THR A 247 0.87 -13.32 30.21
N PHE A 248 2.02 -13.51 29.54
CA PHE A 248 2.11 -14.32 28.34
C PHE A 248 2.56 -15.75 28.64
N ALA A 249 2.03 -16.70 27.86
CA ALA A 249 2.59 -18.03 27.67
C ALA A 249 3.13 -18.14 26.23
N GLY A 250 4.45 -18.16 26.09
CA GLY A 250 5.15 -17.99 24.83
C GLY A 250 4.89 -16.60 24.24
N THR A 251 4.67 -16.54 22.93
CA THR A 251 4.31 -15.30 22.22
C THR A 251 2.85 -15.26 21.77
N ALA A 252 2.17 -16.41 21.77
CA ALA A 252 0.88 -16.58 21.12
C ALA A 252 -0.32 -16.47 22.07
N VAL A 253 -0.14 -16.68 23.38
CA VAL A 253 -1.23 -16.62 24.37
C VAL A 253 -0.93 -15.51 25.37
N GLU A 254 -1.82 -14.51 25.41
CA GLU A 254 -1.80 -13.40 26.35
C GLU A 254 -2.97 -13.55 27.32
N VAL A 255 -2.73 -13.58 28.63
CA VAL A 255 -3.80 -13.59 29.63
C VAL A 255 -3.85 -12.24 30.32
N MET A 256 -4.97 -11.55 30.20
CA MET A 256 -5.13 -10.20 30.71
C MET A 256 -5.26 -10.19 32.24
N HIS A 257 -4.61 -9.23 32.92
CA HIS A 257 -4.78 -9.05 34.37
C HIS A 257 -6.15 -8.47 34.74
N SER A 258 -6.71 -7.66 33.84
CA SER A 258 -8.06 -7.11 33.91
C SER A 258 -8.71 -7.21 32.53
N PRO A 259 -10.03 -7.48 32.43
CA PRO A 259 -10.70 -7.60 31.15
C PRO A 259 -10.49 -6.38 30.23
N GLY A 260 -9.99 -6.64 29.02
CA GLY A 260 -9.85 -5.66 27.95
C GLY A 260 -11.08 -5.60 27.02
N PHE A 261 -10.87 -5.19 25.76
CA PHE A 261 -11.91 -5.30 24.73
C PHE A 261 -12.27 -6.76 24.45
N GLY A 262 -13.52 -7.00 24.04
CA GLY A 262 -14.06 -8.33 23.76
C GLY A 262 -14.52 -9.07 25.00
N ALA A 263 -15.68 -9.71 24.94
CA ALA A 263 -16.20 -10.51 26.06
C ALA A 263 -15.27 -11.67 26.46
N LYS A 264 -14.58 -12.28 25.49
CA LYS A 264 -13.67 -13.42 25.69
C LYS A 264 -12.19 -13.02 25.65
N GLY A 265 -11.90 -11.77 25.31
CA GLY A 265 -10.55 -11.26 25.05
C GLY A 265 -10.40 -10.78 23.61
N HIS A 266 -9.19 -10.86 23.06
CA HIS A 266 -8.87 -10.31 21.76
C HIS A 266 -8.09 -11.26 20.85
N ILE A 267 -8.13 -11.01 19.55
CA ILE A 267 -7.29 -11.70 18.56
C ILE A 267 -6.48 -10.64 17.83
N ALA A 268 -5.17 -10.84 17.81
CA ALA A 268 -4.25 -9.89 17.23
C ALA A 268 -3.72 -10.34 15.88
N PHE A 269 -3.79 -9.47 14.87
CA PHE A 269 -3.16 -9.69 13.58
C PHE A 269 -2.04 -8.68 13.34
N ARG A 270 -0.85 -9.20 13.08
CA ARG A 270 0.33 -8.45 12.62
C ARG A 270 0.18 -8.10 11.14
N THR A 271 0.65 -6.92 10.75
CA THR A 271 0.72 -6.46 9.34
C THR A 271 2.02 -5.69 9.07
N ASN A 272 2.52 -5.75 7.84
CA ASN A 272 3.72 -5.02 7.40
C ASN A 272 3.54 -3.49 7.45
N SER A 273 2.30 -2.99 7.30
CA SER A 273 1.95 -1.58 7.48
C SER A 273 0.52 -1.47 7.98
N ILE A 274 0.37 -0.95 9.19
CA ILE A 274 -0.96 -0.76 9.79
C ILE A 274 -1.76 0.30 9.06
N GLU A 275 -1.13 1.36 8.57
CA GLU A 275 -1.81 2.42 7.81
C GLU A 275 -2.41 1.89 6.51
N ARG A 276 -1.62 1.11 5.73
CA ARG A 276 -2.11 0.47 4.50
C ARG A 276 -3.17 -0.58 4.78
N ALA A 277 -3.02 -1.34 5.86
CA ALA A 277 -4.02 -2.33 6.28
C ALA A 277 -5.35 -1.70 6.67
N VAL A 278 -5.33 -0.61 7.46
CA VAL A 278 -6.53 0.16 7.83
C VAL A 278 -7.21 0.70 6.58
N ARG A 279 -6.46 1.32 5.66
CA ARG A 279 -7.00 1.83 4.39
C ARG A 279 -7.64 0.71 3.57
N TYR A 280 -6.95 -0.42 3.40
CA TYR A 280 -7.46 -1.58 2.66
C TYR A 280 -8.75 -2.15 3.30
N LEU A 281 -8.77 -2.33 4.61
CA LEU A 281 -9.93 -2.89 5.30
C LEU A 281 -11.11 -1.92 5.28
N LYS A 282 -10.89 -0.60 5.42
CA LYS A 282 -11.93 0.42 5.20
C LYS A 282 -12.48 0.37 3.77
N PHE A 283 -11.61 0.21 2.76
CA PHE A 283 -12.02 -0.01 1.37
C PHE A 283 -12.89 -1.28 1.21
N LYS A 284 -12.66 -2.31 2.03
CA LYS A 284 -13.50 -3.54 2.08
C LYS A 284 -14.76 -3.39 2.94
N GLY A 285 -15.04 -2.21 3.51
CA GLY A 285 -16.20 -1.94 4.35
C GLY A 285 -16.02 -2.27 5.83
N VAL A 286 -14.80 -2.54 6.29
CA VAL A 286 -14.50 -2.81 7.71
C VAL A 286 -14.36 -1.49 8.48
N ALA A 287 -15.14 -1.34 9.54
CA ALA A 287 -15.06 -0.21 10.45
C ALA A 287 -14.04 -0.44 11.58
N PHE A 288 -13.46 0.65 12.08
CA PHE A 288 -12.48 0.64 13.19
C PHE A 288 -13.00 1.45 14.38
N ASN A 289 -12.67 1.00 15.58
CA ASN A 289 -12.88 1.78 16.80
C ASN A 289 -11.77 2.83 16.90
N GLU A 290 -12.02 4.04 16.39
CA GLU A 290 -11.03 5.12 16.34
C GLU A 290 -10.51 5.53 17.74
N GLY A 291 -11.33 5.37 18.79
CA GLY A 291 -10.92 5.63 20.18
C GLY A 291 -9.91 4.62 20.75
N SER A 292 -9.72 3.49 20.06
CA SER A 292 -8.77 2.45 20.46
C SER A 292 -7.36 2.61 19.87
N ALA A 293 -7.16 3.60 18.99
CA ALA A 293 -5.92 3.83 18.29
C ALA A 293 -4.77 4.11 19.27
N LYS A 294 -3.69 3.34 19.15
CA LYS A 294 -2.45 3.53 19.90
C LYS A 294 -1.36 3.98 18.94
N TYR A 295 -0.56 4.96 19.36
CA TYR A 295 0.54 5.51 18.57
C TYR A 295 1.87 5.25 19.26
N ASN A 296 2.92 5.06 18.47
CA ASN A 296 4.29 4.94 18.99
C ASN A 296 4.90 6.32 19.30
N ALA A 297 6.13 6.34 19.85
CA ALA A 297 6.83 7.57 20.21
C ALA A 297 7.11 8.52 19.04
N LYS A 298 7.03 8.04 17.79
CA LYS A 298 7.19 8.84 16.57
C LYS A 298 5.85 9.34 16.01
N GLY A 299 4.73 9.08 16.71
CA GLY A 299 3.38 9.46 16.28
C GLY A 299 2.79 8.57 15.18
N ALA A 300 3.45 7.46 14.80
CA ALA A 300 2.88 6.51 13.84
C ALA A 300 1.93 5.54 14.54
N LEU A 301 0.90 5.09 13.80
CA LEU A 301 -0.10 4.17 14.35
C LEU A 301 0.60 2.84 14.69
N ALA A 302 0.32 2.29 15.87
CA ALA A 302 0.96 1.09 16.39
C ALA A 302 -0.03 -0.05 16.60
N ALA A 303 -1.27 0.27 17.00
CA ALA A 303 -2.36 -0.68 17.10
C ALA A 303 -3.73 0.00 16.94
N ILE A 304 -4.71 -0.70 16.42
CA ILE A 304 -6.11 -0.24 16.34
C ILE A 304 -7.07 -1.43 16.29
N TYR A 305 -8.16 -1.36 17.05
CA TYR A 305 -9.22 -2.37 17.05
C TYR A 305 -10.23 -2.14 15.94
N LEU A 306 -10.73 -3.23 15.37
CA LEU A 306 -11.93 -3.24 14.55
C LEU A 306 -13.14 -2.87 15.43
N GLN A 307 -14.17 -2.31 14.80
CA GLN A 307 -15.42 -1.97 15.48
C GLN A 307 -16.26 -3.23 15.77
N GLU A 308 -16.16 -4.24 14.92
CA GLU A 308 -16.86 -5.52 15.05
C GLU A 308 -16.09 -6.53 15.89
N GLU A 309 -16.80 -7.36 16.65
CA GLU A 309 -16.25 -8.49 17.39
C GLU A 309 -16.55 -9.81 16.69
N PHE A 310 -15.61 -10.75 16.76
CA PHE A 310 -15.70 -12.06 16.12
C PHE A 310 -15.90 -13.13 17.21
N GLY A 311 -17.13 -13.62 17.37
CA GLY A 311 -17.44 -14.68 18.33
C GLY A 311 -17.21 -14.30 19.81
N GLY A 312 -17.26 -13.00 20.11
CA GLY A 312 -16.97 -12.41 21.42
C GLY A 312 -15.50 -12.03 21.64
N PHE A 313 -14.65 -12.13 20.61
CA PHE A 313 -13.30 -11.60 20.62
C PHE A 313 -13.23 -10.28 19.88
N ALA A 314 -12.63 -9.27 20.50
CA ALA A 314 -12.24 -8.06 19.79
C ALA A 314 -11.05 -8.35 18.88
N VAL A 315 -11.00 -7.80 17.67
CA VAL A 315 -9.86 -7.99 16.76
C VAL A 315 -9.10 -6.69 16.63
N HIS A 316 -7.77 -6.73 16.75
CA HIS A 316 -6.94 -5.56 16.44
C HIS A 316 -5.83 -5.86 15.45
N LEU A 317 -5.40 -4.80 14.78
CA LEU A 317 -4.17 -4.80 14.01
C LEU A 317 -3.03 -4.33 14.89
N VAL A 318 -1.86 -4.93 14.70
CA VAL A 318 -0.60 -4.49 15.28
C VAL A 318 0.47 -4.43 14.19
N GLN A 319 1.35 -3.44 14.29
CA GLN A 319 2.48 -3.31 13.38
C GLN A 319 3.48 -4.47 13.58
N LYS A 320 4.00 -5.06 12.49
CA LYS A 320 5.09 -6.05 12.54
C LYS A 320 6.38 -5.46 13.08
#